data_AF-A0A8S2WFF8-F1
#
_entry.id   AF-A0A8S2WFF8-F1
#
_cell.length_a   1.000
_cell.length_b   1.000
_cell.length_c   1.000
_cell.angle_alpha   90.00
_cell.angle_beta   90.00
_cell.angle_gamma   90.00
#
_symmetry.space_group_name_H-M   'P 1'
#
loop_
_entity.id
_entity.type
_entity.pdbx_description
1 polymer ?
#
loop_
_entity_poly.entity_id
_entity_poly.type
_entity_poly.pdbx_seq_one_letter_code
_entity_poly.pdbx_strand_id
1 'polypeptide(L)' 'SVGDLAGRLKVPDVPKHDSCSALIKILPNNSDIFVSHADWSNFRTMLKVIKRYSMPLKRTPMAGS' A
#
# COMPACT_ATOMS: atom_id res chain seq x y z
N SER A 1 3.91 0.32 9.90
CA SER A 1 3.78 1.77 9.63
C SER A 1 4.45 2.55 10.75
N VAL A 2 4.83 3.82 10.53
CA VAL A 2 5.33 4.70 11.61
C VAL A 2 4.37 4.75 12.80
N GLY A 3 3.06 4.66 12.53
CA GLY A 3 2.04 4.55 13.58
C GLY A 3 2.09 3.25 14.39
N ASP A 4 2.46 2.12 13.77
CA ASP A 4 2.63 0.84 14.47
C ASP A 4 3.85 0.85 15.39
N LEU A 5 4.99 1.34 14.89
CA LEU A 5 6.20 1.45 15.70
C LEU A 5 6.01 2.44 16.86
N ALA A 6 5.34 3.56 16.61
CA ALA A 6 4.97 4.53 17.65
C ALA A 6 4.06 3.91 18.72
N GLY A 7 3.09 3.10 18.32
CA GLY A 7 2.24 2.36 19.25
C GLY A 7 3.04 1.40 20.14
N ARG A 8 4.02 0.69 19.57
CA ARG A 8 4.88 -0.24 20.32
C ARG A 8 5.84 0.47 21.28
N LEU A 9 6.31 1.65 20.90
CA LEU A 9 7.22 2.47 21.70
C LEU A 9 6.49 3.44 22.65
N LYS A 10 5.15 3.42 22.68
CA LYS A 10 4.32 4.34 23.47
C LYS A 10 4.69 5.82 23.22
N VAL A 11 5.02 6.15 21.97
CA VAL A 11 5.31 7.53 21.60
C VAL A 11 4.01 8.33 21.70
N PRO A 12 3.95 9.37 22.54
CA PRO A 12 2.78 10.22 22.61
C PRO A 12 2.61 11.01 21.29
N ASP A 13 1.36 11.25 20.91
CA ASP A 13 0.99 12.14 19.79
C ASP A 13 1.55 11.74 18.41
N VAL A 14 1.40 10.47 18.03
CA VAL A 14 1.66 10.07 16.63
C VAL A 14 0.34 10.07 15.86
N PRO A 15 0.21 10.89 14.79
CA PRO A 15 -0.96 10.89 13.94
C PRO A 15 -1.17 9.49 13.33
N LYS A 16 -2.25 8.81 13.73
CA LYS A 16 -2.62 7.51 13.20
C LYS A 16 -3.30 7.71 11.84
N HIS A 17 -2.53 7.62 10.76
CA HIS A 17 -3.04 7.73 9.40
C HIS A 17 -2.70 6.46 8.63
N ASP A 18 -3.64 5.51 8.61
CA ASP A 18 -3.59 4.35 7.74
C ASP A 18 -5.01 3.78 7.66
N SER A 19 -5.89 4.49 6.96
CA SER A 19 -7.18 3.94 6.56
C SER A 19 -7.25 4.02 5.05
N CYS A 20 -7.69 2.95 4.43
CA CYS A 20 -7.90 2.90 2.99
C CYS A 20 -9.17 2.12 2.69
N SER A 21 -9.77 2.41 1.54
CA SER A 21 -10.90 1.68 1.01
C SER A 21 -10.49 0.99 -0.29
N ALA A 22 -10.91 -0.25 -0.48
CA ALA A 22 -10.64 -1.02 -1.70
C ALA A 22 -11.93 -1.67 -2.21
N LEU A 23 -12.01 -1.85 -3.53
CA LEU A 23 -13.09 -2.58 -4.17
C LEU A 23 -12.53 -3.54 -5.22
N ILE A 24 -13.01 -4.77 -5.18
CA ILE A 24 -12.77 -5.79 -6.20
C ILE A 24 -14.13 -6.17 -6.78
N LYS A 25 -14.29 -6.00 -8.09
CA LYS A 25 -15.53 -6.31 -8.80
C LYS A 25 -15.25 -7.19 -10.00
N ILE A 26 -15.85 -8.38 -10.00
CA ILE A 26 -15.81 -9.31 -11.14
C ILE A 26 -17.06 -9.05 -11.98
N LEU A 27 -16.89 -8.94 -13.30
CA LEU A 27 -18.03 -8.76 -14.21
C LEU A 27 -18.80 -10.08 -14.41
N PRO A 28 -20.07 -10.00 -14.83
CA PRO A 28 -20.85 -11.17 -15.20
C PRO A 28 -20.09 -12.01 -16.24
N ASN A 29 -20.23 -13.34 -16.15
CA ASN A 29 -19.51 -14.31 -16.99
C ASN A 29 -17.98 -14.23 -16.89
N ASN A 30 -17.45 -13.66 -15.80
CA ASN A 30 -16.01 -13.55 -15.55
C ASN A 30 -15.24 -12.85 -16.68
N SER A 31 -15.91 -11.95 -17.40
CA SER A 31 -15.33 -11.29 -18.57
C SER A 31 -14.21 -10.32 -18.22
N ASP A 32 -14.24 -9.76 -17.00
CA ASP A 32 -13.22 -8.83 -16.52
C ASP A 32 -13.20 -8.74 -14.99
N ILE A 33 -12.11 -8.16 -14.47
CA ILE A 33 -11.90 -7.88 -13.05
C ILE A 33 -11.47 -6.42 -12.88
N PHE A 34 -12.30 -5.63 -12.22
CA PHE A 34 -11.96 -4.28 -11.79
C PHE A 34 -11.43 -4.28 -10.37
N VAL A 35 -10.33 -3.58 -10.16
CA VAL A 35 -9.71 -3.37 -8.85
C VAL A 35 -9.51 -1.88 -8.64
N SER A 36 -9.96 -1.35 -7.51
CA SER A 36 -9.74 0.04 -7.12
C SER A 36 -9.31 0.17 -5.66
N HIS A 37 -8.60 1.26 -5.38
CA HIS A 37 -8.07 1.58 -4.05
C HIS A 37 -8.10 3.10 -3.83
N ALA A 38 -8.58 3.52 -2.67
CA ALA A 38 -8.65 4.90 -2.22
C ALA A 38 -7.94 5.02 -0.87
N ASP A 39 -6.87 5.81 -0.85
CA ASP A 39 -6.06 6.06 0.35
C ASP A 39 -6.63 7.26 1.13
N TRP A 40 -6.82 7.11 2.44
CA TRP A 40 -7.21 8.20 3.33
C TRP A 40 -5.98 8.67 4.12
N SER A 41 -5.28 9.62 3.53
CA SER A 41 -4.10 10.28 4.13
C SER A 41 -4.33 11.77 4.31
N ASN A 42 -3.50 12.39 5.17
CA ASN A 42 -3.57 13.82 5.46
C ASN A 42 -3.39 14.64 4.17
N PHE A 43 -4.12 15.74 4.01
CA PHE A 43 -4.11 16.54 2.78
C PHE A 43 -2.71 17.03 2.36
N ARG A 44 -1.78 17.17 3.32
CA ARG A 44 -0.38 17.48 3.04
C ARG A 44 0.34 16.46 2.16
N THR A 45 -0.16 15.21 2.05
CA THR A 45 0.41 14.14 1.21
C THR A 45 -0.20 14.08 -0.19
N MET A 46 -1.12 14.99 -0.54
CA MET A 46 -1.87 14.92 -1.80
C MET A 46 -1.07 15.31 -3.05
N LEU A 47 0.18 15.79 -2.90
CA LEU A 47 1.08 15.90 -4.04
C LEU A 47 1.54 14.49 -4.45
N LYS A 48 0.97 13.97 -5.54
CA LYS A 48 1.15 12.57 -5.99
C LYS A 48 2.04 12.46 -7.22
N VAL A 49 2.79 11.36 -7.30
CA VAL A 49 3.59 10.96 -8.47
C VAL A 49 3.25 9.51 -8.83
N ILE A 50 2.79 9.28 -10.05
CA ILE A 50 2.55 7.93 -10.58
C ILE A 50 3.89 7.37 -11.09
N LYS A 51 4.29 6.21 -10.57
CA LYS A 51 5.61 5.63 -10.80
C LYS A 51 5.52 4.39 -11.70
N ARG A 52 6.34 4.36 -12.76
CA ARG A 52 6.57 3.18 -13.60
C ARG A 52 8.04 2.79 -13.49
N TYR A 53 8.32 1.64 -12.89
CA TYR A 53 9.68 1.12 -12.74
C TYR A 53 9.91 -0.08 -13.68
N SER A 54 11.06 -0.09 -14.35
CA SER A 54 11.60 -1.27 -15.04
C SER A 54 12.94 -1.60 -14.39
N MET A 55 12.99 -2.69 -13.63
CA MET A 55 14.18 -3.07 -12.85
C MET A 55 14.69 -4.45 -13.30
N PRO A 56 15.90 -4.56 -13.89
CA PRO A 56 16.48 -5.83 -14.30
C PRO A 56 17.12 -6.56 -13.10
N LEU A 57 16.30 -6.87 -12.09
CA LEU A 57 16.75 -7.53 -10.86
C LEU A 57 17.06 -9.01 -11.14
N LYS A 58 18.21 -9.49 -10.68
CA LYS A 58 18.54 -10.92 -10.65
C LYS A 58 18.18 -11.45 -9.28
N ARG A 59 17.42 -12.56 -9.21
CA ARG A 59 17.27 -13.28 -7.95
C ARG A 59 18.60 -13.96 -7.64
N THR A 60 19.21 -13.62 -6.51
CA THR A 60 20.20 -14.50 -5.90
C THR A 60 19.49 -15.79 -5.47
N PRO A 61 20.07 -16.99 -5.69
CA PRO A 61 19.51 -18.21 -5.15
C PRO A 61 19.39 -18.05 -3.63
N MET A 62 18.17 -18.22 -3.11
CA MET A 62 17.97 -18.39 -1.69
C MET A 62 18.59 -19.75 -1.36
N ALA A 63 19.76 -19.76 -0.73
CA ALA A 63 20.37 -20.99 -0.23
C ALA A 63 19.36 -21.60 0.76
N GLY A 64 18.66 -22.64 0.30
CA GLY A 64 17.81 -23.44 1.17
C GLY A 64 18.68 -24.20 2.15
N SER A 65 18.34 -24.10 3.42
CA SER A 65 18.63 -25.09 4.46
C SER A 65 17.36 -25.26 5.28
#